data_AF-R0KQU4-F1
#
_entry.id   AF-R0KQU4-F1
#
_cell.length_a   1.000
_cell.length_b   1.000
_cell.length_c   1.000
_cell.angle_alpha   90.00
_cell.angle_beta   90.00
_cell.angle_gamma   90.00
#
_symmetry.space_group_name_H-M   'P 1'
#
loop_
_entity.id
_entity.type
_entity.pdbx_description
1 polymer ?
#
loop_
_entity_poly.entity_id
_entity_poly.type
_entity_poly.pdbx_seq_one_letter_code
_entity_poly.pdbx_strand_id
1 'polypeptide(L)'
;MAPIKKRTTARAKSARAARPATALLPKPDDMMAFPSSKRDKQRIKHSSFVSKIEKSSAKSQKRRRPNNKLIANLESLADALPGAHEHGDVEVAQARIVQPKQKMESMKRTKGAKKRKEKLEKLEKERFNANLAQLTAASANGPKGAHAVQDRWAALKSHVQTNMEVRPEFAQQ
;
A
#
# COMPACT_ATOMS: atom_id res chain seq x y z
N MET A 1 -37.14 34.43 -42.90
CA MET A 1 -35.89 33.81 -42.38
C MET A 1 -36.17 33.23 -41.00
N ALA A 2 -36.05 31.92 -40.82
CA ALA A 2 -36.27 31.28 -39.51
C ALA A 2 -34.99 31.38 -38.64
N PRO A 3 -35.10 31.64 -37.33
CA PRO A 3 -33.93 31.83 -36.47
C PRO A 3 -33.20 30.50 -36.20
N ILE A 4 -31.91 30.48 -36.54
CA ILE A 4 -31.02 29.33 -36.34
C ILE A 4 -30.63 29.23 -34.86
N LYS A 5 -31.06 28.18 -34.17
CA LYS A 5 -30.70 27.90 -32.77
C LYS A 5 -29.22 27.50 -32.70
N LYS A 6 -28.39 28.33 -32.06
CA LYS A 6 -26.95 28.09 -31.88
C LYS A 6 -26.72 26.90 -30.92
N ARG A 7 -25.88 25.94 -31.34
CA ARG A 7 -25.52 24.75 -30.54
C ARG A 7 -24.69 25.15 -29.32
N THR A 8 -25.08 24.66 -28.15
CA THR A 8 -24.38 24.94 -26.88
C THR A 8 -23.04 24.18 -26.81
N THR A 9 -21.98 24.86 -26.38
CA THR A 9 -20.63 24.30 -26.33
C THR A 9 -20.49 23.27 -25.20
N ALA A 10 -19.58 22.30 -25.36
CA ALA A 10 -19.36 21.23 -24.38
C ALA A 10 -19.00 21.78 -22.97
N ARG A 11 -18.33 22.93 -22.91
CA ARG A 11 -18.00 23.64 -21.66
C ARG A 11 -19.24 24.18 -20.94
N ALA A 12 -20.25 24.66 -21.67
CA ALA A 12 -21.52 25.08 -21.09
C ALA A 12 -22.33 23.88 -20.56
N LYS A 13 -22.22 22.73 -21.23
CA LYS A 13 -22.85 21.48 -20.77
C LYS A 13 -22.20 20.92 -19.50
N SER A 14 -20.86 20.96 -19.39
CA SER A 14 -20.16 20.49 -18.19
C SER A 14 -20.40 21.40 -16.97
N ALA A 15 -20.53 22.71 -17.17
CA ALA A 15 -20.88 23.65 -16.09
C ALA A 15 -22.29 23.41 -15.53
N ARG A 16 -23.24 22.97 -16.37
CA ARG A 16 -24.60 22.64 -15.93
C ARG A 16 -24.67 21.28 -15.23
N ALA A 17 -23.86 20.30 -15.64
CA ALA A 17 -23.75 19.00 -14.97
C ALA A 17 -23.04 19.08 -13.60
N ALA A 18 -22.27 20.14 -13.34
CA ALA A 18 -21.59 20.38 -12.06
C ALA A 18 -22.48 21.06 -11.00
N ARG A 19 -23.68 21.53 -11.36
CA ARG A 19 -24.66 22.01 -10.38
C ARG A 19 -25.53 20.81 -10.02
N PRO A 20 -25.44 20.24 -8.80
CA PRO A 20 -26.48 19.31 -8.38
C PRO A 20 -27.80 20.06 -8.48
N ALA A 21 -28.78 19.48 -9.19
CA ALA A 21 -30.15 19.94 -9.07
C ALA A 21 -30.43 20.00 -7.56
N THR A 22 -30.76 21.18 -7.05
CA THR A 22 -31.28 21.35 -5.70
C THR A 22 -32.56 20.54 -5.64
N ALA A 23 -32.45 19.26 -5.28
CA ALA A 23 -33.50 18.57 -4.56
C ALA A 23 -33.93 19.54 -3.46
N LEU A 24 -35.24 19.80 -3.38
CA LEU A 24 -35.80 20.61 -2.31
C LEU A 24 -35.28 20.05 -0.99
N LEU A 25 -34.33 20.76 -0.38
CA LEU A 25 -33.94 20.53 0.99
C LEU A 25 -35.17 20.90 1.82
N PRO A 26 -35.66 20.02 2.71
CA PRO A 26 -36.57 20.46 3.75
C PRO A 26 -35.93 21.64 4.47
N LYS A 27 -36.65 22.77 4.56
CA LYS A 27 -36.25 23.89 5.41
C LYS A 27 -35.98 23.33 6.82
N PRO A 28 -34.81 23.56 7.41
CA PRO A 28 -34.55 23.17 8.78
C PRO A 28 -35.19 24.20 9.71
N ASP A 29 -36.52 24.26 9.71
CA ASP A 29 -37.27 24.93 10.77
C ASP A 29 -37.73 23.85 11.75
N ASP A 30 -37.42 24.06 13.02
CA ASP A 30 -37.75 23.24 14.19
C ASP A 30 -37.09 21.87 14.32
N MET A 31 -35.85 21.84 14.84
CA MET A 31 -35.45 20.89 15.88
C MET A 31 -34.28 21.51 16.68
N MET A 32 -34.62 22.38 17.63
CA MET A 32 -33.75 22.73 18.76
C MET A 32 -33.54 21.48 19.62
N ALA A 33 -32.58 20.63 19.26
CA ALA A 33 -32.31 19.42 20.04
C ALA A 33 -30.86 19.23 20.48
N PHE A 34 -29.89 20.06 20.09
CA PHE A 34 -28.57 20.11 20.77
C PHE A 34 -27.90 21.49 20.59
N PRO A 35 -27.35 22.12 21.66
CA PRO A 35 -26.54 23.32 21.50
C PRO A 35 -25.30 22.93 20.68
N SER A 36 -25.21 23.45 19.46
CA SER A 36 -24.14 23.12 18.52
C SER A 36 -22.81 23.74 18.97
N SER A 37 -22.20 23.16 20.00
CA SER A 37 -20.91 23.57 20.53
C SER A 37 -19.85 23.39 19.44
N LYS A 38 -18.79 24.20 19.49
CA LYS A 38 -17.65 24.08 18.57
C LYS A 38 -17.08 22.66 18.56
N ARG A 39 -17.05 22.02 19.73
CA ARG A 39 -16.59 20.64 19.92
C ARG A 39 -17.50 19.65 19.19
N ASP A 40 -18.81 19.85 19.24
CA ASP A 40 -19.77 18.94 18.59
C ASP A 40 -19.72 19.08 17.06
N LYS A 41 -19.66 20.31 16.55
CA LYS A 41 -19.40 20.58 15.12
C LYS A 41 -18.10 19.93 14.64
N GLN A 42 -17.04 19.99 15.44
CA GLN A 42 -15.75 19.37 15.12
C GLN A 42 -15.86 17.84 15.10
N ARG A 43 -16.55 17.23 16.07
CA ARG A 43 -16.80 15.78 16.12
C ARG A 43 -17.60 15.30 14.92
N ILE A 44 -18.68 16.00 14.55
CA ILE A 44 -19.50 15.65 13.38
C ILE A 44 -18.67 15.73 12.09
N LYS A 45 -17.86 16.79 11.93
CA LYS A 45 -16.95 16.94 10.78
C LYS A 45 -15.90 15.83 10.73
N HIS A 46 -15.29 15.53 11.86
CA HIS A 46 -14.29 14.46 11.98
C HIS A 46 -14.90 13.09 11.64
N SER A 47 -16.05 12.75 12.24
CA SER A 47 -16.77 11.50 11.97
C SER A 47 -17.15 11.36 10.50
N SER A 48 -17.70 12.42 9.90
CA SER A 48 -18.03 12.44 8.47
C SER A 48 -16.79 12.21 7.59
N PHE A 49 -15.67 12.87 7.92
CA PHE A 49 -14.40 12.74 7.21
C PHE A 49 -13.81 11.33 7.31
N VAL A 50 -13.77 10.75 8.52
CA VAL A 50 -13.28 9.38 8.75
C VAL A 50 -14.12 8.37 7.97
N SER A 51 -15.45 8.48 8.03
CA SER A 51 -16.34 7.57 7.28
C SER A 51 -16.09 7.63 5.76
N LYS A 52 -15.71 8.80 5.23
CA LYS A 52 -15.41 8.98 3.81
C LYS A 52 -14.06 8.36 3.43
N ILE A 53 -13.07 8.45 4.30
CA ILE A 53 -11.75 7.86 4.09
C ILE A 53 -11.83 6.34 4.19
N GLU A 54 -12.46 5.81 5.25
CA GLU A 54 -12.59 4.35 5.43
C GLU A 54 -13.25 3.70 4.22
N LYS A 55 -14.38 4.25 3.76
CA LYS A 55 -15.11 3.77 2.56
C LYS A 55 -14.34 3.91 1.25
N SER A 56 -13.37 4.82 1.16
CA SER A 56 -12.53 4.99 -0.05
C SER A 56 -11.17 4.30 0.04
N SER A 57 -10.77 3.84 1.23
CA SER A 57 -9.51 3.12 1.47
C SER A 57 -9.57 1.64 1.08
N ALA A 58 -10.77 1.06 1.03
CA ALA A 58 -11.02 -0.21 0.38
C ALA A 58 -10.77 -0.05 -1.13
N LYS A 59 -9.67 -0.63 -1.62
CA LYS A 59 -9.32 -0.60 -3.05
C LYS A 59 -10.49 -1.23 -3.80
N SER A 60 -11.26 -0.43 -4.55
CA SER A 60 -12.22 -1.01 -5.47
C SER A 60 -11.44 -1.85 -6.47
N GLN A 61 -11.78 -3.13 -6.56
CA GLN A 61 -11.08 -4.09 -7.41
C GLN A 61 -11.16 -3.59 -8.85
N LYS A 62 -10.04 -3.04 -9.33
CA LYS A 62 -9.92 -2.45 -10.66
C LYS A 62 -10.02 -3.58 -11.68
N ARG A 63 -11.24 -3.96 -12.07
CA ARG A 63 -11.51 -4.94 -13.14
C ARG A 63 -11.03 -4.35 -14.47
N ARG A 64 -9.74 -4.51 -14.75
CA ARG A 64 -9.15 -4.26 -16.08
C ARG A 64 -9.04 -5.60 -16.79
N ARG A 65 -10.11 -5.90 -17.54
CA ARG A 65 -10.26 -6.92 -18.59
C ARG A 65 -10.19 -8.39 -18.14
N PRO A 66 -11.16 -9.23 -18.57
CA PRO A 66 -11.07 -10.68 -18.43
C PRO A 66 -9.99 -11.33 -19.32
N ASN A 67 -9.30 -10.57 -20.19
CA ASN A 67 -8.25 -11.09 -21.06
C ASN A 67 -6.86 -11.21 -20.40
N ASN A 68 -6.73 -10.84 -19.12
CA ASN A 68 -5.53 -11.07 -18.31
C ASN A 68 -5.79 -12.10 -17.20
N LYS A 69 -6.70 -13.05 -17.42
CA LYS A 69 -6.74 -14.25 -16.60
C LYS A 69 -5.54 -15.10 -17.00
N LEU A 70 -4.62 -15.31 -16.06
CA LEU A 70 -3.51 -16.24 -16.23
C LEU A 70 -4.10 -17.61 -16.59
N ILE A 71 -3.72 -18.14 -17.75
CA ILE A 71 -4.11 -19.48 -18.17
C ILE A 71 -3.33 -20.44 -17.27
N ALA A 72 -3.96 -20.93 -16.21
CA ALA A 72 -3.38 -21.84 -15.24
C ALA A 72 -3.56 -23.31 -15.66
N ASN A 73 -3.30 -23.61 -16.93
CA ASN A 73 -3.23 -24.99 -17.43
C ASN A 73 -1.79 -25.50 -17.26
N LEU A 74 -1.62 -26.80 -16.98
CA LEU A 74 -0.31 -27.41 -16.74
C LEU A 74 0.69 -27.18 -17.90
N GLU A 75 0.20 -27.11 -19.13
CA GLU A 75 0.99 -26.82 -20.33
C GLU A 75 1.53 -25.38 -20.37
N SER A 76 0.72 -24.39 -19.92
CA SER A 76 1.13 -22.97 -19.84
C SER A 76 2.15 -22.75 -18.72
N LEU A 77 2.11 -23.56 -17.66
CA LEU A 77 3.12 -23.55 -16.61
C LEU A 77 4.46 -24.17 -17.06
N ALA A 78 4.43 -25.19 -17.94
CA ALA A 78 5.64 -25.76 -18.52
C ALA A 78 6.36 -24.76 -19.44
N ASP A 79 5.61 -24.02 -20.25
CA ASP A 79 6.14 -23.00 -21.18
C ASP A 79 6.66 -21.74 -20.46
N ALA A 80 6.11 -21.44 -19.28
CA ALA A 80 6.55 -20.33 -18.43
C ALA A 80 7.79 -20.65 -17.57
N LEU A 81 8.27 -21.90 -17.54
CA LEU A 81 9.52 -22.26 -16.87
C LEU A 81 10.71 -21.92 -17.79
N PRO A 82 11.59 -20.97 -17.42
CA PRO A 82 12.81 -20.74 -18.18
C PRO A 82 13.71 -21.98 -18.06
N GLY A 83 13.92 -22.68 -19.19
CA GLY A 83 14.84 -23.82 -19.30
C GLY A 83 14.21 -25.22 -19.32
N ALA A 84 12.89 -25.38 -19.30
CA ALA A 84 12.26 -26.71 -19.30
C ALA A 84 12.30 -27.44 -20.65
N HIS A 85 12.73 -26.77 -21.73
CA HIS A 85 12.80 -27.37 -23.07
C HIS A 85 14.22 -27.80 -23.50
N GLU A 86 15.23 -27.57 -22.67
CA GLU A 86 16.62 -27.96 -22.93
C GLU A 86 16.91 -29.29 -22.22
N HIS A 87 16.66 -30.37 -22.94
CA HIS A 87 17.15 -31.70 -22.54
C HIS A 87 18.69 -31.67 -22.54
N GLY A 88 19.26 -31.75 -21.34
CA GLY A 88 20.64 -32.15 -21.10
C GLY A 88 21.68 -31.08 -21.39
N ASP A 89 21.96 -30.22 -20.40
CA ASP A 89 23.33 -29.96 -19.96
C ASP A 89 23.32 -29.20 -18.64
N VAL A 90 23.93 -29.80 -17.62
CA VAL A 90 24.13 -29.19 -16.30
C VAL A 90 25.31 -28.24 -16.43
N GLU A 91 25.05 -26.99 -16.81
CA GLU A 91 26.10 -25.98 -16.89
C GLU A 91 26.45 -25.43 -15.50
N VAL A 92 27.72 -25.56 -15.19
CA VAL A 92 28.39 -25.30 -13.92
C VAL A 92 28.10 -23.90 -13.39
N ALA A 93 27.75 -23.87 -12.09
CA ALA A 93 27.56 -22.70 -11.26
C ALA A 93 28.73 -21.70 -11.33
N GLN A 94 28.61 -20.71 -12.21
CA GLN A 94 29.28 -19.43 -12.01
C GLN A 94 28.27 -18.49 -11.34
N ALA A 95 28.60 -18.03 -10.13
CA ALA A 95 27.83 -17.06 -9.37
C ALA A 95 27.72 -15.74 -10.16
N ARG A 96 26.76 -15.70 -11.08
CA ARG A 96 26.36 -14.50 -11.79
C ARG A 96 25.81 -13.57 -10.73
N ILE A 97 26.59 -12.55 -10.39
CA ILE A 97 26.14 -11.40 -9.59
C ILE A 97 24.82 -10.98 -10.22
N VAL A 98 23.71 -11.30 -9.55
CA VAL A 98 22.37 -11.01 -10.01
C VAL A 98 22.25 -9.50 -9.90
N GLN A 99 22.67 -8.80 -10.97
CA GLN A 99 22.31 -7.41 -11.13
C GLN A 99 20.79 -7.36 -10.97
N PRO A 100 20.28 -6.49 -10.09
CA PRO A 100 18.84 -6.43 -9.87
C PRO A 100 18.18 -6.22 -11.23
N LYS A 101 17.34 -7.19 -11.64
CA LYS A 101 16.59 -7.17 -12.91
C LYS A 101 15.79 -5.87 -13.11
N GLN A 102 15.61 -5.08 -12.06
CA GLN A 102 15.03 -3.75 -12.10
C GLN A 102 16.11 -2.71 -11.79
N LYS A 103 16.53 -1.97 -12.83
CA LYS A 103 17.20 -0.68 -12.62
C LYS A 103 16.22 0.21 -11.86
N MET A 104 16.58 0.60 -10.63
CA MET A 104 15.79 1.56 -9.85
C MET A 104 15.94 2.93 -10.51
N GLU A 105 15.10 3.20 -11.51
CA GLU A 105 15.07 4.48 -12.20
C GLU A 105 14.71 5.58 -11.19
N SER A 106 15.65 6.46 -10.88
CA SER A 106 15.37 7.64 -10.06
C SER A 106 14.20 8.43 -10.66
N MET A 107 13.29 8.94 -9.81
CA MET A 107 12.06 9.59 -10.25
C MET A 107 12.34 10.60 -11.39
N LYS A 108 11.61 10.44 -12.51
CA LYS A 108 11.70 11.33 -13.68
C LYS A 108 11.69 12.80 -13.23
N ARG A 109 12.64 13.60 -13.73
CA ARG A 109 12.82 15.02 -13.40
C ARG A 109 11.62 15.84 -13.93
N THR A 110 10.52 15.81 -13.19
CA THR A 110 9.30 16.58 -13.45
C THR A 110 9.24 17.81 -12.55
N LYS A 111 8.55 18.87 -12.97
CA LYS A 111 8.37 20.08 -12.15
C LYS A 111 7.69 19.69 -10.83
N GLY A 112 8.37 19.98 -9.71
CA GLY A 112 7.91 19.60 -8.37
C GLY A 112 8.36 18.22 -7.87
N ALA A 113 9.12 17.44 -8.66
CA ALA A 113 9.70 16.18 -8.21
C ALA A 113 10.59 16.36 -6.97
N LYS A 114 11.43 17.41 -6.93
CA LYS A 114 12.29 17.73 -5.77
C LYS A 114 11.46 17.95 -4.49
N LYS A 115 10.35 18.68 -4.58
CA LYS A 115 9.45 18.92 -3.44
C LYS A 115 8.75 17.65 -2.95
N ARG A 116 8.38 16.76 -3.87
CA ARG A 116 7.80 15.45 -3.52
C ARG A 116 8.84 14.55 -2.85
N LYS A 117 10.07 14.54 -3.38
CA LYS A 117 11.20 13.80 -2.81
C LYS A 117 11.49 14.29 -1.39
N GLU A 118 11.62 15.60 -1.20
CA GLU A 118 11.85 16.22 0.12
C GLU A 118 10.73 15.89 1.12
N LYS A 119 9.46 15.93 0.68
CA LYS A 119 8.34 15.54 1.53
C LYS A 119 8.40 14.06 1.93
N LEU A 120 8.75 13.18 0.99
CA LEU A 120 8.91 11.75 1.28
C LEU A 120 10.08 11.52 2.24
N GLU A 121 11.24 12.13 1.98
CA GLU A 121 12.42 12.05 2.85
C GLU A 121 12.11 12.56 4.26
N LYS A 122 11.32 13.63 4.39
CA LYS A 122 10.88 14.13 5.71
C LYS A 122 10.01 13.10 6.45
N LEU A 123 9.01 12.53 5.77
CA LEU A 123 8.14 11.51 6.36
C LEU A 123 8.92 10.24 6.71
N GLU A 124 9.91 9.87 5.90
CA GLU A 124 10.80 8.72 6.14
C GLU A 124 11.71 8.98 7.36
N LYS A 125 12.28 10.18 7.48
CA LYS A 125 13.05 10.58 8.66
C LYS A 125 12.21 10.55 9.93
N GLU A 126 10.98 11.07 9.89
CA GLU A 126 10.06 11.04 11.04
C GLU A 126 9.72 9.59 11.43
N ARG A 127 9.44 8.71 10.46
CA ARG A 127 9.21 7.29 10.71
C ARG A 127 10.44 6.59 11.27
N PHE A 128 11.61 6.88 10.72
CA PHE A 128 12.86 6.30 11.17
C PHE A 128 13.20 6.75 12.59
N ASN A 129 13.03 8.04 12.90
CA ASN A 129 13.22 8.56 14.25
C ASN A 129 12.22 7.95 15.24
N ALA A 130 10.96 7.74 14.85
CA ALA A 130 9.98 7.07 15.69
C ALA A 130 10.35 5.59 15.94
N ASN A 131 10.82 4.87 14.91
CA ASN A 131 11.27 3.49 15.04
C ASN A 131 12.56 3.38 15.87
N LEU A 132 13.49 4.31 15.67
CA LEU A 132 14.71 4.42 16.46
C LEU A 132 14.38 4.74 17.92
N ALA A 133 13.46 5.68 18.17
CA ALA A 133 12.98 5.96 19.52
C ALA A 133 12.30 4.74 20.16
N GLN A 134 11.56 3.93 19.40
CA GLN A 134 11.01 2.67 19.91
C GLN A 134 12.10 1.63 20.19
N LEU A 135 13.14 1.55 19.35
CA LEU A 135 14.25 0.63 19.55
C LEU A 135 15.13 1.06 20.73
N THR A 136 15.41 2.35 20.87
CA THR A 136 16.16 2.90 21.99
C THR A 136 15.32 2.91 23.27
N ALA A 137 14.01 3.18 23.21
CA ALA A 137 13.12 3.03 24.36
C ALA A 137 12.90 1.56 24.73
N ALA A 138 12.88 0.62 23.78
CA ALA A 138 12.91 -0.81 24.10
C ALA A 138 14.26 -1.20 24.73
N SER A 139 15.37 -0.60 24.28
CA SER A 139 16.69 -0.81 24.87
C SER A 139 16.88 -0.07 26.21
N ALA A 140 16.14 1.01 26.47
CA ALA A 140 16.23 1.84 27.67
C ALA A 140 15.17 1.50 28.73
N ASN A 141 14.05 0.88 28.34
CA ASN A 141 13.05 0.31 29.26
C ASN A 141 13.51 -1.04 29.82
N GLY A 142 14.70 -1.03 30.41
CA GLY A 142 15.23 -2.15 31.18
C GLY A 142 15.35 -3.46 30.38
N PRO A 143 15.65 -4.58 31.07
CA PRO A 143 16.11 -5.80 30.44
C PRO A 143 15.10 -6.41 29.45
N LYS A 144 13.81 -6.01 29.49
CA LYS A 144 12.73 -6.60 28.69
C LYS A 144 12.83 -6.40 27.17
N GLY A 145 13.40 -5.30 26.67
CA GLY A 145 13.53 -5.09 25.22
C GLY A 145 14.77 -5.76 24.60
N ALA A 146 15.86 -5.87 25.37
CA ALA A 146 16.97 -6.76 25.04
C ALA A 146 16.53 -8.23 25.09
N HIS A 147 15.73 -8.60 26.10
CA HIS A 147 15.08 -9.90 26.17
C HIS A 147 14.15 -10.14 24.98
N ALA A 148 13.37 -9.18 24.49
CA ALA A 148 12.51 -9.42 23.33
C ALA A 148 13.30 -9.81 22.06
N VAL A 149 14.49 -9.23 21.85
CA VAL A 149 15.39 -9.66 20.76
C VAL A 149 15.96 -11.03 21.10
N GLN A 150 16.53 -11.24 22.30
CA GLN A 150 17.06 -12.54 22.73
C GLN A 150 16.02 -13.67 22.66
N ASP A 151 14.76 -13.39 23.01
CA ASP A 151 13.59 -14.28 22.97
C ASP A 151 13.25 -14.64 21.53
N ARG A 152 13.34 -13.68 20.60
CA ARG A 152 13.14 -13.95 19.18
C ARG A 152 14.25 -14.82 18.60
N TRP A 153 15.50 -14.59 19.01
CA TRP A 153 16.64 -15.42 18.61
C TRP A 153 16.61 -16.80 19.27
N ALA A 154 16.16 -16.90 20.53
CA ALA A 154 15.96 -18.16 21.23
C ALA A 154 14.82 -18.97 20.58
N ALA A 155 13.70 -18.33 20.24
CA ALA A 155 12.60 -18.96 19.51
C ALA A 155 13.05 -19.45 18.13
N LEU A 156 13.88 -18.68 17.42
CA LEU A 156 14.46 -19.11 16.14
C LEU A 156 15.38 -20.32 16.31
N LYS A 157 16.28 -20.30 17.30
CA LYS A 157 17.16 -21.44 17.61
C LYS A 157 16.36 -22.69 17.95
N SER A 158 15.32 -22.56 18.77
CA SER A 158 14.41 -23.66 19.12
C SER A 158 13.67 -24.20 17.89
N HIS A 159 13.15 -23.33 17.03
CA HIS A 159 12.46 -23.73 15.80
C HIS A 159 13.38 -24.47 14.82
N VAL A 160 14.60 -23.98 14.64
CA VAL A 160 15.62 -24.62 13.80
C VAL A 160 16.05 -25.95 14.39
N GLN A 161 16.31 -26.03 15.69
CA GLN A 161 16.64 -27.28 16.37
C GLN A 161 15.50 -28.31 16.26
N THR A 162 14.25 -27.86 16.30
CA THR A 162 13.08 -28.76 16.20
C THR A 162 12.87 -29.29 14.77
N ASN A 163 13.19 -28.49 13.73
CA ASN A 163 12.91 -28.85 12.34
C ASN A 163 14.15 -29.33 11.56
N MET A 164 15.33 -29.32 12.16
CA MET A 164 16.54 -29.82 11.50
C MET A 164 16.79 -31.28 11.87
N GLU A 165 17.00 -32.10 10.84
CA GLU A 165 17.47 -33.48 10.98
C GLU A 165 18.90 -33.44 11.54
N VAL A 166 19.05 -33.81 12.81
CA VAL A 166 20.37 -33.96 13.42
C VAL A 166 20.94 -35.29 12.95
N ARG A 167 21.98 -35.23 12.12
CA ARG A 167 22.71 -36.44 11.70
C ARG A 167 23.29 -37.13 12.95
N PRO A 168 23.21 -38.47 13.06
CA PRO A 168 23.55 -39.21 14.28
C PRO A 168 25.01 -39.04 14.71
N GLU A 169 25.88 -38.70 13.77
CA GLU A 169 27.29 -38.36 13.98
C GLU A 169 27.55 -37.13 14.87
N PHE A 170 26.55 -36.27 15.10
CA PHE A 170 26.66 -35.07 15.95
C PHE A 170 25.88 -35.16 17.27
N ALA A 171 25.21 -36.29 17.54
CA ALA A 171 24.36 -36.47 18.73
C ALA A 171 25.10 -36.98 19.97
N GLN A 172 26.41 -37.25 19.87
CA GLN A 172 27.25 -37.72 20.98
C GLN A 172 28.29 -36.66 21.37
N GLN A 173 27.92 -35.77 22.29
CA GLN A 173 28.83 -35.17 23.27
C GLN A 173 28.08 -34.95 24.59
#